data_AF-A0A6A4XSF3-F1
#
_entry.id   AF-A0A6A4XSF3-F1
#
_cell.length_a   1.000
_cell.length_b   1.000
_cell.length_c   1.000
_cell.angle_alpha   90.00
_cell.angle_beta   90.00
_cell.angle_gamma   90.00
#
_symmetry.space_group_name_H-M   'P 1'
#
loop_
_entity.id
_entity.type
_entity.pdbx_description
1 polymer ?
#
loop_
_entity_poly.entity_id
_entity_poly.type
_entity_poly.pdbx_seq_one_letter_code
_entity_poly.pdbx_strand_id
1 'polypeptide(L)'
;EGVRTAAAGVALLTQVLAAVDSPATASFGPAYVVVVSDVLRHYAAAQWFHALGGPYVDVTLRCVCATASTTSHTPPALAFALATLLDTIAALATGSSSCDPTFATTLLVAATTHLTAYPSLVHGVHDRVSAAWAARLVASDATDADRAALLRAARPLATQPWYAQRVGAAVVRLLHDADDVSAALVDEIETWLTLLLAAMAPAHAEECLLVVLPTLLRVPRQDAVGRMLIGYATAFSASFKGAVGHLCVETRSALEVALRQALVDKQVAAAQRATAQPAAMNLDLSRYG
;
A
#
# COMPACT_ATOMS: atom_id res chain seq x y z
N GLU A 1 -8.86 -30.73 -2.14
CA GLU A 1 -8.12 -31.12 -0.93
C GLU A 1 -7.37 -29.93 -0.31
N GLY A 2 -6.50 -29.24 -1.06
CA GLY A 2 -5.75 -28.06 -0.59
C GLY A 2 -6.58 -26.97 0.12
N VAL A 3 -7.77 -26.62 -0.39
CA VAL A 3 -8.69 -25.66 0.28
C VAL A 3 -9.07 -26.12 1.69
N ARG A 4 -9.40 -27.41 1.85
CA ARG A 4 -9.79 -27.99 3.13
C ARG A 4 -8.61 -28.00 4.10
N THR A 5 -7.42 -28.33 3.61
CA THR A 5 -6.18 -28.33 4.40
C THR A 5 -5.82 -26.92 4.87
N ALA A 6 -5.88 -25.91 4.00
CA ALA A 6 -5.62 -24.52 4.35
C ALA A 6 -6.67 -23.98 5.35
N ALA A 7 -7.96 -24.22 5.11
CA ALA A 7 -9.03 -23.80 6.00
C ALA A 7 -8.94 -24.49 7.38
N ALA A 8 -8.67 -25.80 7.41
CA ALA A 8 -8.46 -26.53 8.66
C ALA A 8 -7.22 -26.03 9.40
N GLY A 9 -6.13 -25.73 8.69
CA GLY A 9 -4.93 -25.13 9.25
C GLY A 9 -5.19 -23.77 9.88
N VAL A 10 -5.88 -22.86 9.18
CA VAL A 10 -6.28 -21.55 9.72
C VAL A 10 -7.15 -21.70 10.96
N ALA A 11 -8.18 -22.56 10.91
CA ALA A 11 -9.09 -22.79 12.03
C ALA A 11 -8.35 -23.34 13.27
N LEU A 12 -7.50 -24.35 13.08
CA LEU A 12 -6.68 -24.93 14.14
C LEU A 12 -5.76 -23.88 14.76
N LEU A 13 -5.00 -23.15 13.95
CA LEU A 13 -4.08 -22.13 14.43
C LEU A 13 -4.80 -20.98 15.13
N THR A 14 -5.98 -20.59 14.66
CA THR A 14 -6.77 -19.52 15.28
C THR A 14 -7.33 -19.95 16.63
N GLN A 15 -7.80 -21.20 16.76
CA GLN A 15 -8.25 -21.76 18.04
C GLN A 15 -7.11 -21.87 19.05
N VAL A 16 -5.93 -22.29 18.60
CA VAL A 16 -4.71 -22.28 19.41
C VAL A 16 -4.34 -20.86 19.82
N LEU A 17 -4.48 -19.88 18.93
CA LEU A 17 -4.18 -18.48 19.23
C LEU A 17 -5.08 -17.94 20.35
N ALA A 18 -6.37 -18.29 20.33
CA ALA A 18 -7.30 -17.94 21.40
C ALA A 18 -6.94 -18.59 22.76
N ALA A 19 -6.08 -19.62 22.74
CA ALA A 19 -5.57 -20.32 23.90
C ALA A 19 -4.09 -20.01 24.18
N VAL A 20 -3.53 -18.89 23.70
CA VAL A 20 -2.09 -18.56 23.82
C VAL A 20 -1.57 -18.54 25.26
N ASP A 21 -2.43 -18.29 26.26
CA ASP A 21 -2.08 -18.40 27.68
C ASP A 21 -2.03 -19.85 28.21
N SER A 22 -2.30 -20.85 27.37
CA SER A 22 -2.29 -22.27 27.73
C SER A 22 -0.92 -22.90 27.46
N PRO A 23 -0.38 -23.72 28.37
CA PRO A 23 0.92 -24.41 28.21
C PRO A 23 0.99 -25.37 27.00
N ALA A 24 -0.12 -25.64 26.31
CA ALA A 24 -0.16 -26.41 25.06
C ALA A 24 0.40 -25.66 23.84
N THR A 25 0.52 -24.32 23.89
CA THR A 25 1.07 -23.51 22.80
C THR A 25 2.59 -23.57 22.69
N ALA A 26 3.29 -24.18 23.65
CA ALA A 26 4.76 -24.35 23.68
C ALA A 26 5.35 -25.23 22.56
N SER A 27 4.56 -25.65 21.56
CA SER A 27 4.97 -26.57 20.49
C SER A 27 5.10 -25.91 19.10
N PHE A 28 4.81 -24.62 18.95
CA PHE A 28 4.98 -23.92 17.67
C PHE A 28 6.44 -23.52 17.45
N GLY A 29 6.98 -23.84 16.27
CA GLY A 29 8.40 -23.73 16.00
C GLY A 29 8.73 -23.78 14.50
N PRO A 30 10.02 -24.00 14.15
CA PRO A 30 10.52 -23.88 12.78
C PRO A 30 9.76 -24.74 11.75
N ALA A 31 9.30 -25.93 12.14
CA ALA A 31 8.60 -26.84 11.23
C ALA A 31 7.30 -26.24 10.67
N TYR A 32 6.56 -25.46 11.47
CA TYR A 32 5.33 -24.79 11.01
C TYR A 32 5.64 -23.71 9.97
N VAL A 33 6.74 -22.97 10.16
CA VAL A 33 7.20 -21.97 9.20
C VAL A 33 7.59 -22.62 7.87
N VAL A 34 8.24 -23.79 7.90
CA VAL A 34 8.57 -24.57 6.70
C VAL A 34 7.31 -25.03 5.97
N VAL A 35 6.35 -25.61 6.68
CA VAL A 35 5.08 -26.06 6.09
C VAL A 35 4.35 -24.91 5.41
N VAL A 36 4.28 -23.75 6.07
CA VAL A 36 3.64 -22.55 5.49
C VAL A 36 4.39 -22.04 4.27
N SER A 37 5.72 -22.08 4.27
CA SER A 37 6.55 -21.75 3.10
C SER A 37 6.24 -22.68 1.92
N ASP A 38 6.09 -23.99 2.16
CA ASP A 38 5.78 -24.96 1.11
C ASP A 38 4.35 -24.81 0.58
N VAL A 39 3.38 -24.58 1.47
CA VAL A 39 1.99 -24.29 1.08
C VAL A 39 1.93 -23.03 0.21
N LEU A 40 2.66 -21.97 0.57
CA LEU A 40 2.77 -20.76 -0.25
C LEU A 40 3.33 -21.07 -1.64
N ARG A 41 4.47 -21.78 -1.73
CA ARG A 41 5.07 -22.13 -3.02
C ARG A 41 4.13 -22.92 -3.90
N HIS A 42 3.35 -23.82 -3.32
CA HIS A 42 2.49 -24.72 -4.06
C HIS A 42 1.16 -24.07 -4.49
N TYR A 43 0.58 -23.20 -3.65
CA TYR A 43 -0.78 -22.69 -3.85
C TYR A 43 -0.87 -21.19 -4.14
N ALA A 44 0.22 -20.41 -4.08
CA ALA A 44 0.17 -18.95 -4.30
C ALA A 44 -0.37 -18.53 -5.68
N ALA A 45 -0.25 -19.39 -6.70
CA ALA A 45 -0.83 -19.11 -8.02
C ALA A 45 -2.35 -19.33 -8.08
N ALA A 46 -2.93 -20.05 -7.10
CA ALA A 46 -4.34 -20.38 -7.09
C ALA A 46 -5.17 -19.26 -6.44
N GLN A 47 -6.11 -18.67 -7.18
CA GLN A 47 -6.93 -17.54 -6.72
C GLN A 47 -7.69 -17.82 -5.41
N TRP A 48 -8.19 -19.05 -5.24
CA TRP A 48 -8.89 -19.44 -4.00
C TRP A 48 -7.99 -19.31 -2.77
N PHE A 49 -6.67 -19.46 -2.93
CA PHE A 49 -5.73 -19.43 -1.83
C PHE A 49 -5.45 -18.00 -1.38
N HIS A 50 -5.67 -16.97 -2.20
CA HIS A 50 -5.42 -15.59 -1.79
C HIS A 50 -6.27 -15.15 -0.59
N ALA A 51 -7.49 -15.68 -0.48
CA ALA A 51 -8.39 -15.43 0.64
C ALA A 51 -7.97 -16.14 1.95
N LEU A 52 -7.22 -17.24 1.86
CA LEU A 52 -6.86 -18.09 3.02
C LEU A 52 -5.39 -17.98 3.41
N GLY A 53 -4.51 -17.78 2.44
CA GLY A 53 -3.05 -17.79 2.61
C GLY A 53 -2.54 -16.62 3.44
N GLY A 54 -3.16 -15.44 3.31
CA GLY A 54 -2.83 -14.27 4.12
C GLY A 54 -3.06 -14.53 5.61
N PRO A 55 -4.31 -14.87 6.02
CA PRO A 55 -4.61 -15.30 7.38
C PRO A 55 -3.74 -16.47 7.85
N TYR A 56 -3.51 -17.47 7.00
CA TYR A 56 -2.70 -18.64 7.36
C TYR A 56 -1.26 -18.27 7.75
N VAL A 57 -0.63 -17.38 6.98
CA VAL A 57 0.72 -16.88 7.26
C VAL A 57 0.72 -15.97 8.48
N ASP A 58 -0.25 -15.07 8.60
CA ASP A 58 -0.40 -14.16 9.76
C ASP A 58 -0.49 -14.93 11.07
N VAL A 59 -1.40 -15.91 11.17
CA VAL A 59 -1.58 -16.68 12.41
C VAL A 59 -0.35 -17.55 12.69
N THR A 60 0.27 -18.14 11.67
CA THR A 60 1.52 -18.91 11.84
C THR A 60 2.62 -18.04 12.45
N LEU A 61 2.87 -16.86 11.87
CA LEU A 61 3.89 -15.94 12.37
C LEU A 61 3.58 -15.51 13.81
N ARG A 62 2.32 -15.18 14.10
CA ARG A 62 1.90 -14.79 15.44
C ARG A 62 2.12 -15.90 16.46
N CYS A 63 1.75 -17.15 16.16
CA CYS A 63 1.98 -18.30 17.03
C CYS A 63 3.47 -18.53 17.29
N VAL A 64 4.28 -18.55 16.23
CA VAL A 64 5.72 -18.84 16.32
C VAL A 64 6.48 -17.74 17.06
N CYS A 65 6.13 -16.48 16.85
CA CYS A 65 6.72 -15.34 17.56
C CYS A 65 6.30 -15.29 19.03
N ALA A 66 5.05 -15.63 19.36
CA ALA A 66 4.60 -15.76 20.75
C ALA A 66 5.44 -16.80 21.51
N THR A 67 5.65 -17.99 20.92
CA THR A 67 6.52 -19.01 21.53
C THR A 67 7.98 -18.57 21.63
N ALA A 68 8.54 -17.92 20.60
CA ALA A 68 9.93 -17.49 20.61
C ALA A 68 10.20 -16.41 21.67
N SER A 69 9.22 -15.55 21.96
CA SER A 69 9.33 -14.50 22.98
C SER A 69 9.51 -15.03 24.42
N THR A 70 9.17 -16.31 24.66
CA THR A 70 9.41 -16.97 25.95
C THR A 70 10.87 -17.40 26.15
N THR A 71 11.67 -17.38 25.10
CA THR A 71 13.09 -17.79 25.11
C THR A 71 14.00 -16.60 24.85
N SER A 72 15.08 -16.43 25.63
CA SER A 72 15.99 -15.27 25.55
C SER A 72 16.80 -15.20 24.25
N HIS A 73 16.88 -16.32 23.50
CA HIS A 73 17.59 -16.39 22.23
C HIS A 73 16.74 -17.12 21.18
N THR A 74 16.73 -16.57 19.98
CA THR A 74 16.04 -17.21 18.86
C THR A 74 16.80 -18.44 18.40
N PRO A 75 16.16 -19.62 18.31
CA PRO A 75 16.80 -20.81 17.80
C PRO A 75 17.29 -20.59 16.36
N PRO A 76 18.50 -21.01 15.99
CA PRO A 76 19.05 -20.82 14.63
C PRO A 76 18.18 -21.48 13.55
N ALA A 77 17.54 -22.61 13.87
CA ALA A 77 16.59 -23.27 12.97
C ALA A 77 15.36 -22.40 12.68
N LEU A 78 14.89 -21.62 13.66
CA LEU A 78 13.76 -20.72 13.47
C LEU A 78 14.14 -19.55 12.58
N ALA A 79 15.29 -18.93 12.83
CA ALA A 79 15.80 -17.84 11.99
C ALA A 79 15.96 -18.26 10.52
N PHE A 80 16.49 -19.47 10.29
CA PHE A 80 16.62 -20.03 8.94
C PHE A 80 15.26 -20.28 8.26
N ALA A 81 14.30 -20.85 8.99
CA ALA A 81 12.96 -21.10 8.46
C ALA A 81 12.24 -19.78 8.12
N LEU A 82 12.36 -18.77 8.98
CA LEU A 82 11.79 -17.43 8.75
C LEU A 82 12.43 -16.74 7.55
N ALA A 83 13.76 -16.80 7.41
CA ALA A 83 14.45 -16.28 6.23
C ALA A 83 13.95 -16.95 4.94
N THR A 84 13.77 -18.27 4.96
CA THR A 84 13.25 -19.05 3.82
C THR A 84 11.81 -18.67 3.45
N LEU A 85 10.95 -18.45 4.45
CA LEU A 85 9.59 -17.96 4.25
C LEU A 85 9.61 -16.56 3.63
N LEU A 86 10.43 -15.66 4.16
CA LEU A 86 10.58 -14.30 3.66
C LEU A 86 11.12 -14.24 2.22
N ASP A 87 12.07 -15.09 1.86
CA ASP A 87 12.54 -15.21 0.48
C ASP A 87 11.44 -15.71 -0.45
N THR A 88 10.56 -16.59 0.04
CA THR A 88 9.39 -17.05 -0.71
C THR A 88 8.40 -15.90 -0.92
N ILE A 89 8.11 -15.11 0.12
CA ILE A 89 7.25 -13.93 0.01
C ILE A 89 7.88 -12.89 -0.95
N ALA A 90 9.19 -12.67 -0.87
CA ALA A 90 9.91 -11.77 -1.75
C ALA A 90 9.83 -12.23 -3.21
N ALA A 91 10.00 -13.52 -3.48
CA ALA A 91 9.86 -14.09 -4.81
C ALA A 91 8.43 -13.92 -5.37
N LEU A 92 7.39 -14.09 -4.54
CA LEU A 92 6.01 -13.82 -4.93
C LEU A 92 5.75 -12.34 -5.21
N ALA A 93 6.35 -11.44 -4.43
CA ALA A 93 6.19 -10.01 -4.59
C ALA A 93 6.96 -9.45 -5.81
N THR A 94 8.13 -10.03 -6.14
CA THR A 94 9.02 -9.53 -7.20
C THR A 94 8.90 -10.30 -8.51
N GLY A 95 8.43 -11.55 -8.47
CA GLY A 95 8.52 -12.51 -9.57
C GLY A 95 7.35 -12.53 -10.54
N SER A 96 7.62 -13.15 -11.69
CA SER A 96 6.80 -13.36 -12.91
C SER A 96 5.58 -14.28 -12.75
N SER A 97 5.30 -14.76 -11.54
CA SER A 97 4.12 -15.56 -11.26
C SER A 97 2.85 -14.71 -11.32
N SER A 98 1.72 -15.31 -11.72
CA SER A 98 0.36 -14.72 -11.73
C SER A 98 -0.19 -14.34 -10.34
N CYS A 99 0.70 -14.08 -9.38
CA CYS A 99 0.36 -13.72 -8.02
C CYS A 99 -0.14 -12.28 -7.98
N ASP A 100 -1.31 -12.09 -7.38
CA ASP A 100 -1.87 -10.75 -7.15
C ASP A 100 -0.91 -9.95 -6.24
N PRO A 101 -0.47 -8.74 -6.65
CA PRO A 101 0.37 -7.90 -5.81
C PRO A 101 -0.27 -7.61 -4.45
N THR A 102 -1.60 -7.56 -4.36
CA THR A 102 -2.35 -7.37 -3.11
C THR A 102 -2.14 -8.53 -2.13
N PHE A 103 -2.12 -9.76 -2.63
CA PHE A 103 -1.83 -10.93 -1.82
C PHE A 103 -0.40 -10.88 -1.29
N ALA A 104 0.58 -10.57 -2.15
CA ALA A 104 1.97 -10.42 -1.74
C ALA A 104 2.17 -9.31 -0.69
N THR A 105 1.50 -8.16 -0.85
CA THR A 105 1.49 -7.10 0.17
C THR A 105 0.95 -7.59 1.50
N THR A 106 -0.15 -8.36 1.50
CA THR A 106 -0.75 -8.89 2.73
C THR A 106 0.26 -9.75 3.50
N LEU A 107 1.03 -10.58 2.78
CA LEU A 107 2.09 -11.40 3.37
C LEU A 107 3.24 -10.55 3.93
N LEU A 108 3.65 -9.50 3.21
CA LEU A 108 4.67 -8.57 3.66
C LEU A 108 4.24 -7.83 4.92
N VAL A 109 3.00 -7.33 4.98
CA VAL A 109 2.44 -6.65 6.16
C VAL A 109 2.42 -7.59 7.37
N ALA A 110 1.99 -8.84 7.20
CA ALA A 110 2.02 -9.84 8.26
C ALA A 110 3.45 -10.08 8.78
N ALA A 111 4.41 -10.22 7.86
CA ALA A 111 5.83 -10.34 8.20
C ALA A 111 6.35 -9.13 8.98
N THR A 112 6.09 -7.90 8.51
CA THR A 112 6.52 -6.67 9.21
C THR A 112 5.91 -6.58 10.61
N THR A 113 4.65 -6.99 10.76
CA THR A 113 3.90 -6.87 12.02
C THR A 113 4.42 -7.83 13.08
N HIS A 114 4.72 -9.07 12.72
CA HIS A 114 5.06 -10.11 13.71
C HIS A 114 6.57 -10.32 13.90
N LEU A 115 7.39 -9.98 12.90
CA LEU A 115 8.85 -10.18 12.95
C LEU A 115 9.62 -8.96 13.46
N THR A 116 9.02 -8.16 14.34
CA THR A 116 9.63 -6.96 14.92
C THR A 116 10.91 -7.26 15.72
N ALA A 117 11.02 -8.46 16.28
CA ALA A 117 12.24 -8.95 16.94
C ALA A 117 13.38 -9.30 15.96
N TYR A 118 13.12 -9.32 14.65
CA TYR A 118 14.06 -9.72 13.59
C TYR A 118 14.21 -8.65 12.50
N PRO A 119 14.59 -7.40 12.85
CA PRO A 119 14.58 -6.29 11.91
C PRO A 119 15.50 -6.54 10.70
N SER A 120 16.65 -7.18 10.88
CA SER A 120 17.59 -7.46 9.79
C SER A 120 17.01 -8.36 8.69
N LEU A 121 16.20 -9.37 9.06
CA LEU A 121 15.54 -10.26 8.10
C LEU A 121 14.48 -9.51 7.29
N VAL A 122 13.67 -8.71 7.98
CA VAL A 122 12.58 -7.93 7.39
C VAL A 122 13.13 -6.83 6.46
N HIS A 123 14.21 -6.15 6.88
CA HIS A 123 14.85 -5.07 6.10
C HIS A 123 15.32 -5.55 4.72
N GLY A 124 16.07 -6.66 4.65
CA GLY A 124 16.61 -7.16 3.39
C GLY A 124 15.54 -7.57 2.38
N VAL A 125 14.35 -7.93 2.86
CA VAL A 125 13.20 -8.30 2.02
C VAL A 125 12.51 -7.06 1.48
N HIS A 126 12.15 -6.10 2.35
CA HIS A 126 11.52 -4.86 1.91
C HIS A 126 12.41 -4.04 0.99
N ASP A 127 13.72 -4.06 1.20
CA ASP A 127 14.68 -3.43 0.30
C ASP A 127 14.56 -4.04 -1.12
N ARG A 128 14.74 -5.35 -1.27
CA ARG A 128 14.62 -6.03 -2.57
C ARG A 128 13.26 -5.83 -3.23
N VAL A 129 12.17 -5.95 -2.47
CA VAL A 129 10.80 -5.81 -3.00
C VAL A 129 10.53 -4.37 -3.45
N SER A 130 10.87 -3.38 -2.64
CA SER A 130 10.66 -1.97 -2.99
C SER A 130 11.47 -1.54 -4.21
N ALA A 131 12.70 -2.05 -4.39
CA ALA A 131 13.47 -1.83 -5.62
C ALA A 131 12.81 -2.46 -6.85
N ALA A 132 12.35 -3.71 -6.75
CA ALA A 132 11.67 -4.39 -7.86
C ALA A 132 10.36 -3.68 -8.24
N TRP A 133 9.57 -3.24 -7.26
CA TRP A 133 8.32 -2.51 -7.51
C TRP A 133 8.57 -1.13 -8.11
N ALA A 134 9.57 -0.40 -7.61
CA ALA A 134 9.98 0.87 -8.19
C ALA A 134 10.39 0.70 -9.66
N ALA A 135 11.16 -0.35 -9.99
CA ALA A 135 11.54 -0.66 -11.36
C ALA A 135 10.34 -1.00 -12.25
N ARG A 136 9.36 -1.78 -11.73
CA ARG A 136 8.12 -2.11 -12.46
C ARG A 136 7.24 -0.89 -12.72
N LEU A 137 7.18 0.06 -11.80
CA LEU A 137 6.40 1.28 -11.97
C LEU A 137 6.89 2.11 -13.16
N VAL A 138 8.21 2.23 -13.31
CA VAL A 138 8.84 3.02 -14.39
C VAL A 138 9.20 2.18 -15.63
N ALA A 139 8.77 0.92 -15.67
CA ALA A 139 9.02 0.05 -16.80
C ALA A 139 8.25 0.56 -18.03
N SER A 140 8.93 0.54 -19.18
CA SER A 140 8.41 1.07 -20.46
C SER A 140 7.27 0.24 -21.04
N ASP A 141 7.18 -1.04 -20.69
CA ASP A 141 6.17 -2.00 -21.13
C ASP A 141 4.97 -2.09 -20.17
N ALA A 142 5.04 -1.46 -19.00
CA ALA A 142 3.95 -1.47 -18.02
C ALA A 142 2.81 -0.54 -18.44
N THR A 143 1.58 -1.05 -18.44
CA THR A 143 0.40 -0.22 -18.68
C THR A 143 0.08 0.62 -17.45
N ASP A 144 -0.64 1.72 -17.64
CA ASP A 144 -1.13 2.54 -16.54
C ASP A 144 -2.04 1.77 -15.57
N ALA A 145 -2.80 0.80 -16.07
CA ALA A 145 -3.61 -0.08 -15.24
C ALA A 145 -2.75 -0.96 -14.32
N ASP A 146 -1.64 -1.50 -14.85
CA ASP A 146 -0.69 -2.30 -14.07
C ASP A 146 0.01 -1.45 -13.00
N ARG A 147 0.42 -0.23 -13.36
CA ARG A 147 1.02 0.75 -12.44
C ARG A 147 0.03 1.12 -11.33
N ALA A 148 -1.21 1.40 -11.68
CA ALA A 148 -2.27 1.73 -10.73
C ALA A 148 -2.59 0.55 -9.79
N ALA A 149 -2.67 -0.67 -10.32
CA ALA A 149 -2.87 -1.88 -9.52
C ALA A 149 -1.71 -2.11 -8.55
N LEU A 150 -0.46 -1.92 -9.00
CA LEU A 150 0.72 -2.05 -8.16
C LEU A 150 0.76 -0.98 -7.05
N LEU A 151 0.46 0.29 -7.36
CA LEU A 151 0.38 1.35 -6.35
C LEU A 151 -0.72 1.08 -5.33
N ARG A 152 -1.89 0.62 -5.79
CA ARG A 152 -3.01 0.24 -4.91
C ARG A 152 -2.62 -0.86 -3.95
N ALA A 153 -1.98 -1.91 -4.47
CA ALA A 153 -1.46 -3.00 -3.67
C ALA A 153 -0.37 -2.54 -2.70
N ALA A 154 0.45 -1.55 -3.07
CA ALA A 154 1.54 -1.05 -2.24
C ALA A 154 1.11 -0.08 -1.12
N ARG A 155 -0.13 0.44 -1.14
CA ARG A 155 -0.64 1.42 -0.16
C ARG A 155 -0.36 1.05 1.31
N PRO A 156 -0.59 -0.19 1.79
CA PRO A 156 -0.34 -0.56 3.19
C PRO A 156 1.13 -0.42 3.62
N LEU A 157 2.05 -0.39 2.66
CA LEU A 157 3.49 -0.31 2.88
C LEU A 157 4.05 1.10 2.57
N ALA A 158 3.22 2.05 2.13
CA ALA A 158 3.68 3.35 1.65
C ALA A 158 4.49 4.14 2.69
N THR A 159 4.18 3.98 3.98
CA THR A 159 4.84 4.67 5.09
C THR A 159 6.15 4.00 5.53
N GLN A 160 6.43 2.80 5.03
CA GLN A 160 7.67 2.10 5.34
C GLN A 160 8.84 2.77 4.61
N PRO A 161 9.97 3.06 5.27
CA PRO A 161 11.06 3.88 4.72
C PRO A 161 11.55 3.44 3.34
N TRP A 162 11.68 2.12 3.10
CA TRP A 162 12.15 1.56 1.83
C TRP A 162 11.20 1.89 0.67
N TYR A 163 9.89 1.82 0.91
CA TYR A 163 8.86 2.10 -0.10
C TYR A 163 8.72 3.61 -0.29
N ALA A 164 8.67 4.37 0.80
CA ALA A 164 8.68 5.83 0.76
C ALA A 164 9.82 6.36 -0.14
N GLN A 165 11.04 5.82 0.03
CA GLN A 165 12.19 6.22 -0.75
C GLN A 165 12.15 5.71 -2.20
N ARG A 166 12.00 4.39 -2.42
CA ARG A 166 12.16 3.80 -3.76
C ARG A 166 10.91 3.93 -4.61
N VAL A 167 9.75 3.57 -4.06
CA VAL A 167 8.46 3.70 -4.74
C VAL A 167 8.09 5.17 -4.87
N GLY A 168 8.38 6.00 -3.85
CA GLY A 168 8.16 7.45 -3.94
C GLY A 168 8.98 8.11 -5.06
N ALA A 169 10.27 7.77 -5.19
CA ALA A 169 11.07 8.26 -6.31
C ALA A 169 10.52 7.83 -7.67
N ALA A 170 10.02 6.59 -7.78
CA ALA A 170 9.37 6.10 -9.00
C ALA A 170 8.06 6.85 -9.30
N VAL A 171 7.24 7.14 -8.28
CA VAL A 171 6.01 7.93 -8.41
C VAL A 171 6.30 9.35 -8.89
N VAL A 172 7.31 10.01 -8.31
CA VAL A 172 7.73 11.36 -8.75
C VAL A 172 8.22 11.32 -10.19
N ARG A 173 8.96 10.28 -10.58
CA ARG A 173 9.39 10.10 -11.97
C ARG A 173 8.21 9.90 -12.92
N LEU A 174 7.21 9.11 -12.54
CA LEU A 174 5.98 8.95 -13.33
C LEU A 174 5.24 10.28 -13.55
N LEU A 175 5.21 11.15 -12.53
CA LEU A 175 4.64 12.51 -12.66
C LEU A 175 5.50 13.42 -13.55
N HIS A 176 6.81 13.21 -13.58
CA HIS A 176 7.74 14.00 -14.40
C HIS A 176 7.65 13.63 -15.88
N ASP A 177 7.56 12.32 -16.18
CA ASP A 177 7.55 11.76 -17.55
C ASP A 177 6.11 11.71 -18.14
N ALA A 178 5.16 12.43 -17.53
CA ALA A 178 3.72 12.33 -17.79
C ALA A 178 3.27 13.08 -19.06
N ASP A 179 3.53 12.53 -20.25
CA ASP A 179 2.94 13.04 -21.50
C ASP A 179 1.47 12.58 -21.70
N ASP A 180 1.14 11.36 -21.25
CA ASP A 180 -0.23 10.83 -21.22
C ASP A 180 -0.38 9.88 -20.03
N VAL A 181 -1.15 10.30 -19.02
CA VAL A 181 -1.41 9.54 -17.80
C VAL A 181 -2.92 9.41 -17.61
N SER A 182 -3.37 8.17 -17.37
CA SER A 182 -4.77 7.86 -17.10
C SER A 182 -5.24 8.43 -15.76
N ALA A 183 -6.52 8.81 -15.69
CA ALA A 183 -7.12 9.32 -14.46
C ALA A 183 -6.98 8.33 -13.29
N ALA A 184 -7.15 7.04 -13.56
CA ALA A 184 -7.02 5.99 -12.55
C ALA A 184 -5.62 5.93 -11.95
N LEU A 185 -4.56 6.13 -12.74
CA LEU A 185 -3.20 6.17 -12.23
C LEU A 185 -2.95 7.43 -11.40
N VAL A 186 -3.46 8.59 -11.81
CA VAL A 186 -3.34 9.83 -11.04
C VAL A 186 -4.04 9.72 -9.67
N ASP A 187 -5.23 9.12 -9.61
CA ASP A 187 -5.95 8.88 -8.36
C ASP A 187 -5.16 7.97 -7.39
N GLU A 188 -4.49 6.95 -7.93
CA GLU A 188 -3.62 6.08 -7.13
C GLU A 188 -2.36 6.80 -6.65
N ILE A 189 -1.74 7.62 -7.50
CA ILE A 189 -0.58 8.46 -7.13
C ILE A 189 -0.96 9.42 -6.02
N GLU A 190 -2.10 10.10 -6.13
CA GLU A 190 -2.57 11.00 -5.08
C GLU A 190 -2.82 10.27 -3.76
N THR A 191 -3.48 9.11 -3.82
CA THR A 191 -3.74 8.33 -2.62
C THR A 191 -2.42 7.94 -1.95
N TRP A 192 -1.45 7.50 -2.73
CA TRP A 192 -0.13 7.10 -2.24
C TRP A 192 0.62 8.28 -1.61
N LEU A 193 0.67 9.43 -2.30
CA LEU A 193 1.31 10.65 -1.79
C LEU A 193 0.61 11.19 -0.54
N THR A 194 -0.71 11.12 -0.47
CA THR A 194 -1.48 11.56 0.71
C THR A 194 -1.17 10.70 1.92
N LEU A 195 -1.09 9.37 1.75
CA LEU A 195 -0.70 8.44 2.82
C LEU A 195 0.74 8.72 3.28
N LEU A 196 1.65 9.00 2.35
CA LEU A 196 3.04 9.32 2.67
C LEU A 196 3.13 10.63 3.47
N LEU A 197 2.52 11.71 2.97
CA LEU A 197 2.52 13.03 3.62
C LEU A 197 1.89 12.98 5.01
N ALA A 198 0.80 12.22 5.19
CA ALA A 198 0.15 12.05 6.49
C ALA A 198 1.01 11.35 7.53
N ALA A 199 1.96 10.52 7.11
CA ALA A 199 2.87 9.81 8.01
C ALA A 199 4.18 10.58 8.28
N MET A 200 4.47 11.64 7.51
CA MET A 200 5.69 12.44 7.64
C MET A 200 5.56 13.52 8.71
N ALA A 201 6.68 13.83 9.37
CA ALA A 201 6.77 15.05 10.16
C ALA A 201 6.63 16.29 9.27
N PRO A 202 6.09 17.43 9.77
CA PRO A 202 5.76 18.59 8.94
C PRO A 202 6.91 19.12 8.06
N ALA A 203 8.14 19.10 8.56
CA ALA A 203 9.33 19.52 7.81
C ALA A 203 9.64 18.58 6.63
N HIS A 204 9.55 17.26 6.82
CA HIS A 204 9.74 16.29 5.73
C HIS A 204 8.57 16.31 4.73
N ALA A 205 7.35 16.56 5.21
CA ALA A 205 6.19 16.75 4.33
C ALA A 205 6.37 17.99 3.45
N GLU A 206 6.96 19.07 3.99
CA GLU A 206 7.33 20.26 3.23
C GLU A 206 8.39 19.95 2.16
N GLU A 207 9.47 19.25 2.52
CA GLU A 207 10.48 18.80 1.56
C GLU A 207 9.90 17.91 0.44
N CYS A 208 8.98 17.02 0.79
CA CYS A 208 8.27 16.20 -0.19
C CYS A 208 7.42 17.06 -1.14
N LEU A 209 6.65 18.01 -0.60
CA LEU A 209 5.82 18.93 -1.40
C LEU A 209 6.68 19.84 -2.29
N LEU A 210 7.88 20.23 -1.86
CA LEU A 210 8.82 20.98 -2.69
C LEU A 210 9.19 20.26 -3.99
N VAL A 211 9.27 18.93 -3.93
CA VAL A 211 9.55 18.08 -5.11
C VAL A 211 8.27 17.82 -5.91
N VAL A 212 7.16 17.53 -5.23
CA VAL A 212 5.91 17.10 -5.89
C VAL A 212 5.21 18.26 -6.60
N LEU A 213 5.07 19.43 -5.97
CA LEU A 213 4.26 20.52 -6.51
C LEU A 213 4.69 20.97 -7.92
N PRO A 214 5.98 21.15 -8.25
CA PRO A 214 6.42 21.48 -9.61
C PRO A 214 6.10 20.38 -10.62
N THR A 215 6.14 19.10 -10.22
CA THR A 215 5.84 17.98 -11.12
C THR A 215 4.35 17.91 -11.46
N LEU A 216 3.46 18.23 -10.51
CA LEU A 216 2.01 18.25 -10.75
C LEU A 216 1.61 19.24 -11.85
N LEU A 217 2.29 20.38 -11.95
CA LEU A 217 2.00 21.40 -12.97
C LEU A 217 2.27 20.93 -14.40
N ARG A 218 3.05 19.85 -14.57
CA ARG A 218 3.35 19.26 -15.88
C ARG A 218 2.33 18.21 -16.32
N VAL A 219 1.52 17.70 -15.40
CA VAL A 219 0.55 16.65 -15.70
C VAL A 219 -0.59 17.24 -16.55
N PRO A 220 -0.96 16.64 -17.69
CA PRO A 220 -1.97 17.18 -18.61
C PRO A 220 -3.42 17.14 -18.07
N ARG A 221 -3.65 16.57 -16.88
CA ARG A 221 -4.95 16.37 -16.22
C ARG A 221 -5.26 17.50 -15.22
N GLN A 222 -5.66 18.67 -15.73
CA GLN A 222 -5.86 19.87 -14.91
C GLN A 222 -6.93 19.70 -13.82
N ASP A 223 -7.95 18.88 -14.05
CA ASP A 223 -9.01 18.53 -13.10
C ASP A 223 -8.48 17.72 -11.90
N ALA A 224 -7.70 16.67 -12.17
CA ALA A 224 -7.08 15.85 -11.13
C ALA A 224 -6.00 16.63 -10.38
N VAL A 225 -5.15 17.38 -11.10
CA VAL A 225 -4.13 18.26 -10.50
C VAL A 225 -4.77 19.30 -9.59
N GLY A 226 -5.83 19.97 -10.04
CA GLY A 226 -6.57 20.94 -9.25
C GLY A 226 -7.13 20.35 -7.96
N ARG A 227 -7.69 19.13 -8.04
CA ARG A 227 -8.17 18.38 -6.87
C ARG A 227 -7.05 18.05 -5.89
N MET A 228 -5.91 17.56 -6.38
CA MET A 228 -4.71 17.27 -5.58
C MET A 228 -4.18 18.53 -4.88
N LEU A 229 -4.03 19.64 -5.61
CA LEU A 229 -3.55 20.91 -5.07
C LEU A 229 -4.45 21.43 -3.95
N ILE A 230 -5.77 21.38 -4.14
CA ILE A 230 -6.73 21.75 -3.09
C ILE A 230 -6.63 20.78 -1.90
N GLY A 231 -6.51 19.48 -2.17
CA GLY A 231 -6.33 18.45 -1.13
C GLY A 231 -5.11 18.73 -0.26
N TYR A 232 -3.95 18.97 -0.87
CA TYR A 232 -2.71 19.25 -0.14
C TYR A 232 -2.74 20.59 0.59
N ALA A 233 -3.27 21.64 -0.04
CA ALA A 233 -3.41 22.95 0.59
C ALA A 233 -4.35 22.92 1.82
N THR A 234 -5.34 22.03 1.82
CA THR A 234 -6.30 21.90 2.93
C THR A 234 -5.82 20.95 4.03
N ALA A 235 -5.32 19.76 3.67
CA ALA A 235 -4.89 18.75 4.63
C ALA A 235 -3.51 19.04 5.24
N PHE A 236 -2.60 19.66 4.47
CA PHE A 236 -1.21 19.88 4.86
C PHE A 236 -0.82 21.37 4.77
N SER A 237 -1.72 22.26 5.19
CA SER A 237 -1.63 23.70 4.95
C SER A 237 -0.31 24.36 5.37
N ALA A 238 0.23 23.99 6.53
CA ALA A 238 1.50 24.53 7.03
C ALA A 238 2.68 24.14 6.13
N SER A 239 2.85 22.84 5.87
CA SER A 239 3.90 22.29 4.99
C SER A 239 3.74 22.75 3.54
N PHE A 240 2.50 22.86 3.05
CA PHE A 240 2.21 23.39 1.72
C PHE A 240 2.64 24.85 1.59
N LYS A 241 2.31 25.69 2.58
CA LYS A 241 2.71 27.10 2.58
C LYS A 241 4.23 27.26 2.67
N GLY A 242 4.91 26.46 3.50
CA GLY A 242 6.37 26.43 3.58
C GLY A 242 6.99 26.07 2.23
N ALA A 243 6.51 24.99 1.61
CA ALA A 243 6.98 24.53 0.32
C ALA A 243 6.82 25.61 -0.76
N VAL A 244 5.63 26.19 -0.90
CA VAL A 244 5.38 27.27 -1.87
C VAL A 244 6.29 28.49 -1.63
N GLY A 245 6.64 28.76 -0.37
CA GLY A 245 7.58 29.82 0.03
C GLY A 245 8.99 29.65 -0.51
N HIS A 246 9.45 28.41 -0.68
CA HIS A 246 10.79 28.09 -1.22
C HIS A 246 10.82 27.83 -2.73
N LEU A 247 9.66 27.72 -3.40
CA LEU A 247 9.59 27.62 -4.86
C LEU A 247 9.97 28.94 -5.55
N CYS A 248 10.53 28.84 -6.76
CA CYS A 248 10.83 30.00 -7.59
C CYS A 248 9.56 30.76 -7.99
N VAL A 249 9.72 32.05 -8.32
CA VAL A 249 8.60 32.97 -8.62
C VAL A 249 7.72 32.45 -9.76
N GLU A 250 8.33 31.88 -10.80
CA GLU A 250 7.61 31.32 -11.96
C GLU A 250 6.75 30.12 -11.60
N THR A 251 7.30 29.17 -10.82
CA THR A 251 6.54 27.99 -10.40
C THR A 251 5.43 28.38 -9.43
N ARG A 252 5.70 29.35 -8.54
CA ARG A 252 4.71 29.89 -7.61
C ARG A 252 3.55 30.55 -8.35
N SER A 253 3.82 31.39 -9.34
CA SER A 253 2.76 32.05 -10.11
C SER A 253 1.93 31.06 -10.92
N ALA A 254 2.55 30.05 -11.54
CA ALA A 254 1.84 28.98 -12.22
C ALA A 254 0.94 28.18 -11.26
N LEU A 255 1.44 27.87 -10.06
CA LEU A 255 0.68 27.17 -9.02
C LEU A 255 -0.49 28.01 -8.49
N GLU A 256 -0.32 29.32 -8.32
CA GLU A 256 -1.40 30.23 -7.97
C GLU A 256 -2.50 30.26 -9.04
N VAL A 257 -2.13 30.31 -10.32
CA VAL A 257 -3.08 30.28 -11.44
C VAL A 257 -3.84 28.95 -11.44
N ALA A 258 -3.14 27.82 -11.35
CA ALA A 258 -3.75 26.50 -11.31
C ALA A 258 -4.71 26.34 -10.13
N LEU A 259 -4.31 26.81 -8.94
CA LEU A 259 -5.14 26.70 -7.73
C LEU A 259 -6.38 27.62 -7.79
N ARG A 260 -6.25 28.83 -8.35
CA ARG A 260 -7.41 29.70 -8.60
C ARG A 260 -8.39 29.06 -9.58
N GLN A 261 -7.89 28.51 -10.68
CA GLN A 261 -8.72 27.82 -11.66
C GLN A 261 -9.45 26.63 -11.03
N ALA A 262 -8.73 25.79 -10.29
CA ALA A 262 -9.31 24.64 -9.59
C ALA A 262 -10.40 25.03 -8.58
N LEU A 263 -10.23 26.15 -7.87
CA LEU A 263 -11.25 26.66 -6.94
C LEU A 263 -12.50 27.15 -7.68
N VAL A 264 -12.34 27.84 -8.81
CA VAL A 264 -13.46 28.25 -9.67
C VAL A 264 -14.20 27.03 -10.19
N ASP A 265 -13.50 26.03 -10.72
CA ASP A 265 -14.10 24.80 -11.25
C ASP A 265 -14.86 24.03 -10.16
N LYS A 266 -14.31 23.97 -8.94
CA LYS A 266 -14.96 23.37 -7.78
C LYS A 266 -16.25 24.12 -7.38
N GLN A 267 -16.25 25.45 -7.45
CA GLN A 267 -17.44 26.26 -7.18
C GLN A 267 -18.50 26.10 -8.26
N VAL A 268 -18.11 26.06 -9.53
CA VAL A 268 -19.02 25.80 -10.66
C VAL A 268 -19.65 24.41 -10.52
N ALA A 269 -18.86 23.38 -10.22
CA ALA A 269 -19.38 22.03 -9.98
C ALA A 269 -20.32 21.96 -8.77
N ALA A 270 -20.02 22.69 -7.69
CA ALA A 270 -20.90 22.78 -6.52
C ALA A 270 -22.23 23.48 -6.85
N ALA A 271 -22.19 24.57 -7.63
CA ALA A 271 -23.38 25.28 -8.09
C ALA A 271 -24.24 24.41 -9.02
N GLN A 272 -23.63 23.65 -9.93
CA GLN A 272 -24.32 22.69 -10.80
C GLN A 272 -24.97 21.54 -10.02
N ARG A 273 -24.35 21.05 -8.94
CA ARG A 273 -24.98 20.06 -8.05
C ARG A 273 -26.13 20.65 -7.22
N ALA A 274 -26.05 21.92 -6.86
CA ALA A 274 -27.13 22.59 -6.14
C ALA A 274 -28.35 22.86 -7.05
N THR A 275 -28.14 23.08 -8.35
CA THR A 275 -29.23 23.23 -9.34
C THR A 275 -29.72 21.91 -9.92
N ALA A 276 -28.95 20.83 -9.81
CA ALA A 276 -29.43 19.46 -9.98
C ALA A 276 -30.41 19.15 -8.85
N GLN A 277 -31.69 19.47 -9.05
CA GLN A 277 -32.77 19.00 -8.19
C GLN A 277 -32.56 17.49 -7.96
N PRO A 278 -32.62 16.99 -6.71
CA PRO A 278 -32.83 15.58 -6.53
C PRO A 278 -34.10 15.27 -7.30
N ALA A 279 -34.03 14.37 -8.28
CA ALA A 279 -35.22 13.89 -8.95
C ALA A 279 -36.20 13.52 -7.85
N ALA A 280 -37.23 14.34 -7.67
CA ALA A 280 -38.24 14.10 -6.67
C ALA A 280 -38.82 12.75 -7.05
N MET A 281 -38.44 11.71 -6.32
CA MET A 281 -39.12 10.43 -6.36
C MET A 281 -40.54 10.75 -5.88
N ASN A 282 -41.41 11.11 -6.82
CA ASN A 282 -42.85 11.10 -6.65
C ASN A 282 -43.21 9.62 -6.49
N LEU A 283 -43.02 9.12 -5.28
CA LEU A 283 -43.60 7.87 -4.82
C LEU A 283 -45.10 8.12 -4.72
N ASP A 284 -45.79 7.78 -5.81
CA ASP A 284 -47.24 7.76 -5.86
C ASP A 284 -47.76 6.62 -4.97
N LEU A 285 -48.03 6.95 -3.71
CA LEU A 285 -48.56 6.03 -2.70
C LEU A 285 -50.07 5.80 -2.86
N SER A 286 -50.72 6.33 -3.90
CA SER A 286 -52.15 6.14 -4.16
C SER A 286 -52.55 4.68 -4.42
N ARG A 287 -51.58 3.78 -4.62
CA ARG A 287 -51.79 2.34 -4.83
C ARG A 287 -51.67 1.48 -3.57
N TYR A 288 -51.37 2.07 -2.41
CA TYR A 288 -51.34 1.36 -1.12
C TYR A 288 -52.53 1.72 -0.22
N GLY A 289 -53.70 1.97 -0.82
CA GLY A 289 -54.99 2.11 -0.14
C GLY A 289 -55.67 0.76 0.06
#